data_AF-H2YBY0-F1
#
_entry.id   AF-H2YBY0-F1
#
_cell.length_a   1.000
_cell.length_b   1.000
_cell.length_c   1.000
_cell.angle_alpha   90.00
_cell.angle_beta   90.00
_cell.angle_gamma   90.00
#
_symmetry.space_group_name_H-M   'P 1'
#
loop_
_entity.id
_entity.type
_entity.pdbx_description
1 polymer ?
#
loop_
_entity_poly.entity_id
_entity_poly.type
_entity_poly.pdbx_seq_one_letter_code
_entity_poly.pdbx_strand_id
1 'polypeptide(L)'
;MREIVETEKDFLQDITIAIDDIMEPLIEHELPPDIRIDTLFGNIEDIKAFSADFLAALQAVPDFPAKGGRNIGKVFTEFSPRMKEVYKIYCRNHDDATALLEKCEDDREFQVLVQECLNNAKTKVNTFDLGSFLIKPVQRMLKYPLL
;
A
#
# COMPACT_ATOMS: atom_id res chain seq x y z
N MET A 1 9.59 -19.67 5.17
CA MET A 1 8.14 -19.72 4.87
C MET A 1 7.37 -18.70 5.70
N ARG A 2 7.59 -18.65 7.03
CA ARG A 2 6.91 -17.69 7.91
C ARG A 2 7.26 -16.23 7.65
N GLU A 3 8.52 -15.92 7.36
CA GLU A 3 8.99 -14.54 7.16
C GLU A 3 8.23 -13.79 6.03
N ILE A 4 7.97 -14.44 4.90
CA ILE A 4 7.25 -13.77 3.81
C ILE A 4 5.77 -13.54 4.14
N VAL A 5 5.14 -14.50 4.82
CA VAL A 5 3.75 -14.40 5.27
C VAL A 5 3.61 -13.34 6.36
N GLU A 6 4.54 -13.31 7.31
CA GLU A 6 4.58 -12.31 8.40
C GLU A 6 4.78 -10.92 7.82
N THR A 7 5.79 -10.73 6.97
CA THR A 7 6.05 -9.40 6.40
C THR A 7 4.95 -8.93 5.44
N GLU A 8 4.24 -9.84 4.75
CA GLU A 8 3.10 -9.48 3.91
C GLU A 8 1.87 -9.13 4.76
N LYS A 9 1.67 -9.85 5.88
CA LYS A 9 0.62 -9.53 6.85
C LYS A 9 0.85 -8.17 7.49
N ASP A 10 2.08 -7.87 7.91
CA ASP A 10 2.45 -6.58 8.48
C ASP A 10 2.23 -5.46 7.45
N PHE A 11 2.62 -5.69 6.19
CA PHE A 11 2.39 -4.73 5.10
C PHE A 11 0.90 -4.49 4.82
N LEU A 12 0.09 -5.55 4.78
CA LEU A 12 -1.36 -5.44 4.57
C LEU A 12 -2.03 -4.68 5.72
N GLN A 13 -1.60 -4.96 6.95
CA GLN A 13 -2.10 -4.27 8.13
C GLN A 13 -1.73 -2.78 8.11
N ASP A 14 -0.47 -2.44 7.80
CA ASP A 14 0.01 -1.07 7.63
C ASP A 14 -0.82 -0.30 6.59
N ILE A 15 -1.06 -0.90 5.41
CA ILE A 15 -1.86 -0.27 4.35
C ILE A 15 -3.32 -0.12 4.75
N THR A 16 -3.88 -1.13 5.42
CA THR A 16 -5.28 -1.09 5.87
C THR A 16 -5.49 0.05 6.85
N ILE A 17 -4.63 0.15 7.88
CA ILE A 17 -4.67 1.22 8.86
C ILE A 17 -4.52 2.58 8.17
N ALA A 18 -3.63 2.71 7.20
CA ALA A 18 -3.45 3.98 6.52
C ALA A 18 -4.65 4.38 5.63
N ILE A 19 -5.31 3.42 4.98
CA ILE A 19 -6.53 3.73 4.23
C ILE A 19 -7.64 4.14 5.20
N ASP A 20 -7.86 3.34 6.24
CA ASP A 20 -9.00 3.53 7.15
C ASP A 20 -8.79 4.72 8.11
N ASP A 21 -7.56 5.00 8.57
CA ASP A 21 -7.25 6.09 9.53
C ASP A 21 -6.62 7.34 8.88
N ILE A 22 -6.28 7.33 7.59
CA ILE A 22 -5.73 8.52 6.88
C ILE A 22 -6.55 8.86 5.64
N MET A 23 -6.76 7.92 4.73
CA MET A 23 -7.48 8.20 3.47
C MET A 23 -8.96 8.51 3.71
N GLU A 24 -9.66 7.70 4.52
CA GLU A 24 -11.08 7.94 4.83
C GLU A 24 -11.32 9.29 5.52
N PRO A 25 -10.58 9.67 6.58
CA PRO A 25 -10.70 11.02 7.16
C PRO A 25 -10.41 12.14 6.18
N LEU A 26 -9.42 11.99 5.29
CA LEU A 26 -9.13 13.01 4.26
C LEU A 26 -10.29 13.15 3.26
N ILE A 27 -11.00 12.07 2.95
CA ILE A 27 -12.23 12.13 2.13
C ILE A 27 -13.35 12.85 2.89
N GLU A 28 -13.54 12.54 4.17
CA GLU A 28 -14.60 13.12 5.01
C GLU A 28 -14.39 14.61 5.28
N HIS A 29 -13.15 15.07 5.36
CA HIS A 29 -12.80 16.47 5.66
C HIS A 29 -12.90 17.42 4.46
N GLU A 30 -13.46 16.99 3.33
CA GLU A 30 -13.63 17.79 2.09
C GLU A 30 -12.35 18.50 1.67
N LEU A 31 -11.46 17.77 1.01
CA LEU A 31 -10.22 18.33 0.46
C LEU A 31 -10.46 19.53 -0.47
N PRO A 32 -9.46 20.44 -0.57
CA PRO A 32 -9.49 21.52 -1.54
C PRO A 32 -9.83 20.99 -2.95
N PRO A 33 -10.58 21.75 -3.77
CA PRO A 33 -11.06 21.29 -5.07
C PRO A 33 -9.94 20.94 -6.07
N ASP A 34 -8.75 21.49 -5.85
CA ASP A 34 -7.55 21.21 -6.63
C ASP A 34 -6.88 19.86 -6.25
N ILE A 35 -7.30 19.26 -5.14
CA ILE A 35 -6.74 18.02 -4.59
C ILE A 35 -7.74 16.88 -4.75
N ARG A 36 -7.30 15.85 -5.46
CA ARG A 36 -8.10 14.67 -5.76
C ARG A 36 -7.54 13.47 -5.02
N ILE A 37 -8.33 12.87 -4.13
CA ILE A 37 -7.96 11.64 -3.39
C ILE A 37 -7.56 10.52 -4.35
N ASP A 38 -8.31 10.38 -5.44
CA ASP A 38 -8.04 9.40 -6.50
C ASP A 38 -6.66 9.60 -7.14
N THR A 39 -6.18 10.84 -7.22
CA THR A 39 -4.83 11.15 -7.71
C THR A 39 -3.77 10.98 -6.62
N LEU A 40 -4.08 11.35 -5.38
CA LEU A 40 -3.17 11.30 -4.23
C LEU A 40 -2.83 9.86 -3.79
N PHE A 41 -3.85 9.00 -3.74
CA PHE A 41 -3.71 7.60 -3.31
C PHE A 41 -3.67 6.62 -4.50
N GLY A 42 -4.02 7.07 -5.70
CA GLY A 42 -3.99 6.25 -6.90
C GLY A 42 -4.89 5.02 -6.75
N ASN A 43 -4.31 3.84 -7.01
CA ASN A 43 -4.99 2.56 -6.88
C ASN A 43 -4.53 1.80 -5.63
N ILE A 44 -4.34 2.49 -4.50
CA ILE A 44 -3.85 1.84 -3.27
C ILE A 44 -4.82 0.78 -2.72
N GLU A 45 -6.12 0.95 -2.96
CA GLU A 45 -7.13 -0.05 -2.61
C GLU A 45 -6.93 -1.34 -3.41
N ASP A 46 -6.52 -1.23 -4.68
CA ASP A 46 -6.17 -2.41 -5.50
C ASP A 46 -4.90 -3.09 -4.97
N ILE A 47 -3.93 -2.32 -4.46
CA ILE A 47 -2.73 -2.86 -3.79
C ILE A 47 -3.12 -3.62 -2.52
N LYS A 48 -4.02 -3.05 -1.68
CA LYS A 48 -4.57 -3.71 -0.49
C LYS A 48 -5.28 -5.02 -0.87
N ALA A 49 -6.16 -4.97 -1.87
CA ALA A 49 -6.89 -6.14 -2.34
C ALA A 49 -5.96 -7.23 -2.91
N PHE A 50 -4.96 -6.84 -3.70
CA PHE A 50 -3.93 -7.75 -4.20
C PHE A 50 -3.14 -8.40 -3.06
N SER A 51 -2.67 -7.61 -2.10
CA SER A 51 -1.90 -8.08 -0.94
C SER A 51 -2.72 -9.06 -0.08
N ALA A 52 -4.02 -8.79 0.12
CA ALA A 52 -4.92 -9.68 0.83
C ALA A 52 -5.08 -11.04 0.11
N ASP A 53 -5.33 -11.03 -1.19
CA ASP A 53 -5.45 -12.25 -1.99
C ASP A 53 -4.14 -13.03 -2.03
N PHE A 54 -3.01 -12.32 -2.15
CA PHE A 54 -1.69 -12.90 -2.18
C PHE A 54 -1.33 -13.54 -0.82
N LEU A 55 -1.60 -12.86 0.29
CA LEU A 55 -1.42 -13.39 1.64
C LEU A 55 -2.26 -14.64 1.87
N ALA A 56 -3.53 -14.63 1.46
CA ALA A 56 -4.41 -15.79 1.55
C ALA A 56 -3.86 -16.98 0.75
N ALA A 57 -3.36 -16.74 -0.46
CA ALA A 57 -2.73 -17.76 -1.28
C ALA A 57 -1.42 -18.30 -0.68
N LEU A 58 -0.61 -17.44 -0.04
CA LEU A 58 0.60 -17.84 0.68
C LEU A 58 0.28 -18.69 1.92
N GLN A 59 -0.74 -18.31 2.69
CA GLN A 59 -1.19 -19.05 3.88
C GLN A 59 -1.80 -20.42 3.53
N ALA A 60 -2.36 -20.55 2.32
CA ALA A 60 -2.87 -21.83 1.80
C ALA A 60 -1.74 -22.80 1.37
N VAL A 61 -0.47 -22.38 1.36
CA VAL A 61 0.66 -23.27 1.09
C VAL A 61 1.00 -24.07 2.35
N PRO A 62 0.95 -25.41 2.31
CA PRO A 62 1.31 -26.23 3.46
C PRO A 62 2.82 -26.15 3.76
N ASP A 63 3.17 -26.16 5.05
CA ASP A 63 4.57 -26.14 5.54
C ASP A 63 5.42 -27.28 4.95
N PHE A 64 4.81 -28.45 4.72
CA PHE A 64 5.42 -29.62 4.08
C PHE A 64 4.70 -29.93 2.77
N PRO A 65 5.10 -29.31 1.64
CA PRO A 65 4.50 -29.63 0.35
C PRO A 65 4.88 -31.05 -0.05
N ALA A 66 3.88 -31.91 -0.25
CA ALA A 66 4.09 -33.21 -0.90
C ALA A 66 4.74 -32.99 -2.29
N LYS A 67 5.48 -33.99 -2.81
CA LYS A 67 6.06 -33.91 -4.16
C LYS A 67 4.97 -33.53 -5.18
N GLY A 68 5.09 -32.35 -5.78
CA GLY A 68 4.11 -31.81 -6.76
C GLY A 68 3.03 -30.87 -6.21
N GLY A 69 2.96 -30.68 -4.88
CA GLY A 69 2.01 -29.78 -4.21
C GLY A 69 2.17 -28.29 -4.56
N ARG A 70 1.26 -27.45 -4.06
CA ARG A 70 1.39 -25.98 -4.13
C ARG A 70 2.59 -25.58 -3.28
N ASN A 71 3.46 -24.75 -3.83
CA ASN A 71 4.59 -24.17 -3.12
C ASN A 71 4.59 -22.64 -3.35
N ILE A 72 5.39 -21.92 -2.58
CA ILE A 72 5.47 -20.46 -2.68
C ILE A 72 5.81 -20.03 -4.12
N GLY A 73 6.77 -20.69 -4.77
CA GLY A 73 7.15 -20.36 -6.16
C GLY A 73 5.98 -20.44 -7.15
N LYS A 74 5.07 -21.40 -6.99
CA LYS A 74 3.85 -21.51 -7.80
C LYS A 74 2.89 -20.35 -7.52
N VAL A 75 2.70 -19.99 -6.25
CA VAL A 75 1.87 -18.82 -5.87
C VAL A 75 2.45 -17.54 -6.48
N PHE A 76 3.76 -17.31 -6.38
CA PHE A 76 4.42 -16.19 -7.03
C PHE A 76 4.22 -16.18 -8.54
N THR A 77 4.38 -17.33 -9.20
CA THR A 77 4.22 -17.43 -10.66
C THR A 77 2.77 -17.12 -11.08
N GLU A 78 1.79 -17.59 -10.32
CA GLU A 78 0.35 -17.36 -10.56
C GLU A 78 -0.02 -15.88 -10.34
N PHE A 79 0.52 -15.25 -9.29
CA PHE A 79 0.19 -13.87 -8.92
C PHE A 79 1.09 -12.82 -9.61
N SER A 80 2.23 -13.21 -10.18
CA SER A 80 3.20 -12.29 -10.81
C SER A 80 2.59 -11.39 -11.89
N PRO A 81 1.73 -11.88 -12.82
CA PRO A 81 1.10 -11.01 -13.81
C PRO A 81 0.24 -9.92 -13.17
N ARG A 82 -0.61 -10.30 -12.22
CA ARG A 82 -1.49 -9.37 -11.48
C ARG A 82 -0.69 -8.40 -10.63
N MET A 83 0.35 -8.87 -9.94
CA MET A 83 1.27 -8.03 -9.18
C MET A 83 1.86 -6.95 -10.08
N LYS A 84 2.43 -7.32 -11.23
CA LYS A 84 3.02 -6.36 -12.17
C LYS A 84 2.01 -5.33 -12.67
N GLU A 85 0.78 -5.74 -12.94
CA GLU A 85 -0.27 -4.85 -13.42
C GLU A 85 -0.68 -3.82 -12.35
N VAL A 86 -1.05 -4.29 -11.16
CA VAL A 86 -1.51 -3.43 -10.05
C VAL A 86 -0.41 -2.46 -9.63
N TYR A 87 0.82 -2.94 -9.46
CA TYR A 87 1.95 -2.11 -9.06
C TYR A 87 2.42 -1.16 -10.17
N LYS A 88 2.28 -1.52 -11.44
CA LYS A 88 2.59 -0.61 -12.56
C LYS A 88 1.64 0.58 -12.59
N ILE A 89 0.35 0.34 -12.36
CA ILE A 89 -0.65 1.42 -12.23
C ILE A 89 -0.30 2.28 -11.02
N TYR A 90 0.06 1.66 -9.90
CA TYR A 90 0.44 2.38 -8.68
C TYR A 90 1.66 3.26 -8.86
N CYS A 91 2.76 2.74 -9.44
CA CYS A 91 3.95 3.53 -9.75
C CYS A 91 3.64 4.72 -10.66
N ARG A 92 2.81 4.52 -11.69
CA ARG A 92 2.42 5.61 -12.59
C ARG A 92 1.65 6.69 -11.83
N ASN A 93 0.67 6.30 -11.02
CA ASN A 93 -0.13 7.24 -10.25
C ASN A 93 0.69 7.88 -9.11
N HIS A 94 1.74 7.20 -8.63
CA HIS A 94 2.62 7.72 -7.58
C HIS A 94 3.42 8.94 -8.06
N ASP A 95 3.85 8.96 -9.32
CA ASP A 95 4.49 10.13 -9.92
C ASP A 95 3.52 11.34 -9.92
N ASP A 96 2.27 11.11 -10.31
CA ASP A 96 1.21 12.13 -10.31
C ASP A 96 0.86 12.59 -8.87
N ALA A 97 0.76 11.65 -7.92
CA ALA A 97 0.53 11.91 -6.51
C ALA A 97 1.64 12.75 -5.88
N THR A 98 2.90 12.45 -6.24
CA THR A 98 4.07 13.16 -5.75
C THR A 98 4.07 14.59 -6.27
N ALA A 99 3.81 14.79 -7.57
CA ALA A 99 3.68 16.11 -8.16
C ALA A 99 2.51 16.91 -7.56
N LEU A 100 1.41 16.26 -7.18
CA LEU A 100 0.31 16.91 -6.47
C LEU A 100 0.70 17.30 -5.04
N LEU A 101 1.39 16.41 -4.31
CA LEU A 101 1.91 16.69 -2.97
C LEU A 101 2.89 17.86 -2.95
N GLU A 102 3.81 17.95 -3.92
CA GLU A 102 4.73 19.07 -4.07
C GLU A 102 3.99 20.38 -4.32
N LYS A 103 2.95 20.38 -5.16
CA LYS A 103 2.12 21.57 -5.39
C LYS A 103 1.35 22.02 -4.15
N CYS A 104 0.99 21.07 -3.28
CA CYS A 104 0.26 21.32 -2.04
C CYS A 104 1.20 21.48 -0.84
N GLU A 105 2.52 21.54 -1.05
CA GLU A 105 3.51 21.73 0.01
C GLU A 105 3.36 23.13 0.64
N ASP A 106 3.06 24.14 -0.19
CA ASP A 106 2.80 25.51 0.23
C ASP A 106 1.37 25.73 0.77
N ASP A 107 0.47 24.75 0.59
CA ASP A 107 -0.90 24.82 1.10
C ASP A 107 -0.95 24.43 2.58
N ARG A 108 -1.01 25.45 3.43
CA ARG A 108 -1.02 25.28 4.89
C ARG A 108 -2.26 24.56 5.40
N GLU A 109 -3.43 24.73 4.76
CA GLU A 109 -4.66 24.06 5.19
C GLU A 109 -4.57 22.56 4.90
N PHE A 110 -4.09 22.19 3.71
CA PHE A 110 -3.83 20.81 3.35
C PHE A 110 -2.79 20.15 4.27
N GLN A 111 -1.66 20.83 4.54
CA GLN A 111 -0.62 20.29 5.41
C GLN A 111 -1.12 20.06 6.85
N VAL A 112 -1.94 20.97 7.39
CA VAL A 112 -2.55 20.79 8.71
C VAL A 112 -3.48 19.58 8.72
N LEU A 113 -4.35 19.45 7.72
CA LEU A 113 -5.28 18.34 7.60
C LEU A 113 -4.55 16.99 7.51
N VAL A 114 -3.53 16.90 6.65
CA VAL A 114 -2.71 15.70 6.51
C VAL A 114 -1.99 15.37 7.81
N GLN A 115 -1.46 16.36 8.53
CA GLN A 115 -0.82 16.14 9.83
C GLN A 115 -1.81 15.70 10.92
N GLU A 116 -3.04 16.19 10.91
CA GLU A 116 -4.09 15.74 11.83
C GLU A 116 -4.44 14.27 11.58
N CYS A 117 -4.65 13.90 10.32
CA CYS A 117 -4.90 12.51 9.93
C CYS A 117 -3.71 11.60 10.29
N LEU A 118 -2.47 12.05 9.99
CA LEU A 118 -1.26 11.33 10.36
C LEU A 118 -1.09 11.20 11.88
N ASN A 119 -1.42 12.21 12.67
CA ASN A 119 -1.32 12.12 14.13
C ASN A 119 -2.32 11.11 14.72
N ASN A 120 -3.52 11.00 14.14
CA ASN A 120 -4.46 9.95 14.52
C ASN A 120 -3.90 8.57 14.18
N ALA A 121 -3.33 8.41 12.99
CA ALA A 121 -2.74 7.15 12.52
C ALA A 121 -1.40 6.79 13.20
N LYS A 122 -0.62 7.76 13.69
CA LYS A 122 0.67 7.56 14.38
C LYS A 122 0.58 6.68 15.63
N THR A 123 -0.61 6.59 16.22
CA THR A 123 -0.86 5.67 17.35
C THR A 123 -0.81 4.20 16.94
N LYS A 124 -0.91 3.90 15.64
CA LYS A 124 -1.03 2.55 15.08
C LYS A 124 0.03 2.22 14.03
N VAL A 125 0.51 3.20 13.25
CA VAL A 125 1.56 3.02 12.23
C VAL A 125 2.64 4.10 12.36
N ASN A 126 3.89 3.69 12.24
CA ASN A 126 5.05 4.59 12.28
C ASN A 126 5.22 5.35 10.94
N THR A 127 4.27 6.23 10.63
CA THR A 127 4.31 7.10 9.44
C THR A 127 4.38 8.57 9.85
N PHE A 128 5.37 9.29 9.32
CA PHE A 128 5.60 10.70 9.65
C PHE A 128 5.04 11.68 8.61
N ASP A 129 4.93 11.22 7.36
CA ASP A 129 4.45 11.99 6.22
C ASP A 129 3.76 11.07 5.20
N LEU A 130 2.84 11.66 4.42
CA LEU A 130 2.05 10.92 3.43
C LEU A 130 2.91 10.39 2.28
N GLY A 131 3.98 11.09 1.90
CA GLY A 131 4.92 10.64 0.85
C GLY A 131 5.65 9.35 1.23
N SER A 132 6.15 9.26 2.46
CA SER A 132 6.76 8.05 3.04
C SER A 132 5.80 6.88 3.11
N PHE A 133 4.49 7.13 3.21
CA PHE A 133 3.49 6.08 3.08
C PHE A 133 3.31 5.64 1.63
N LEU A 134 3.14 6.58 0.71
CA LEU A 134 2.93 6.27 -0.70
C LEU A 134 4.13 5.57 -1.36
N ILE A 135 5.33 5.74 -0.82
CA ILE A 135 6.52 5.00 -1.29
C ILE A 135 6.60 3.56 -0.71
N LYS A 136 5.87 3.22 0.38
CA LYS A 136 5.93 1.87 0.99
C LYS A 136 5.56 0.75 -0.01
N PRO A 137 4.48 0.85 -0.81
CA PRO A 137 4.19 -0.17 -1.83
C PRO A 137 5.30 -0.31 -2.86
N VAL A 138 5.88 0.81 -3.32
CA VAL A 138 7.01 0.80 -4.26
C VAL A 138 8.22 0.08 -3.65
N GLN A 139 8.56 0.39 -2.40
CA GLN A 139 9.63 -0.28 -1.66
C GLN A 139 9.35 -1.77 -1.47
N ARG A 140 8.09 -2.15 -1.20
CA ARG A 140 7.68 -3.56 -1.06
C ARG A 140 7.89 -4.31 -2.38
N MET A 141 7.53 -3.69 -3.51
CA MET A 141 7.72 -4.29 -4.83
C MET A 141 9.18 -4.66 -5.11
N LEU A 142 10.11 -3.78 -4.71
CA LEU A 142 11.55 -3.99 -4.87
C LEU A 142 12.10 -5.12 -3.98
N LYS A 143 11.37 -5.51 -2.92
CA LYS A 143 11.75 -6.61 -2.04
C LYS A 143 11.32 -7.98 -2.56
N TYR A 144 10.28 -8.08 -3.39
CA TYR A 144 9.83 -9.39 -3.91
C TYR A 144 10.91 -10.16 -4.70
N PRO A 145 11.80 -9.53 -5.51
CA PRO A 145 12.91 -10.24 -6.15
C PRO A 145 14.04 -10.68 -5.21
N LEU A 146 14.09 -10.15 -3.99
CA LEU A 146 15.14 -10.43 -3.00
C LEU A 146 14.72 -11.51 -1.99
N LEU A 147 13.45 -11.91 -1.99
CA LEU A 147 12.83 -12.92 -1.12
C LEU A 147 12.68 -14.25 -1.85
#